data_AF-A0A3D3L7S3-F1
#
_entry.id   AF-A0A3D3L7S3-F1
#
_cell.length_a   1.000
_cell.length_b   1.000
_cell.length_c   1.000
_cell.angle_alpha   90.00
_cell.angle_beta   90.00
_cell.angle_gamma   90.00
#
_symmetry.space_group_name_H-M   'P 1'
#
loop_
_entity.id
_entity.type
_entity.pdbx_description
1 polymer ?
#
loop_
_entity_poly.entity_id
_entity_poly.type
_entity_poly.pdbx_seq_one_letter_code
_entity_poly.pdbx_strand_id
1 'polypeptide(L)'
;MASNLECGGSRRFGSGGKGAAGAGGTFARLSGGRIQSAAERRTPNLECCALRSFGLVLREVLRKDDRVKSDEPSPEIQSGAEHRTPKYWPHAPAHRLSEGGTFIVTAGTYRKEHFFAGDARLKGLHDGLLKYAAKYGWRLEAWAVFPNHYHFVAHSPAGAEDGAGSLSVFLADLHQNSASWVNGLDGAEGRKVWHNFWETRLSFEKSYFARLNYVHQNAVKHGLVPVANQYRWCSAAWFEREASPAMVKTIYGFKTDHVKVLDEF
;
A
#
# COMPACT_ATOMS: atom_id res chain seq x y z
N MET A 1 -25.98 -69.90 -12.07
CA MET A 1 -25.46 -69.27 -13.31
C MET A 1 -24.50 -68.17 -12.85
N ALA A 2 -23.22 -68.47 -12.62
CA ALA A 2 -22.15 -68.58 -13.65
C ALA A 2 -21.86 -67.19 -14.25
N SER A 3 -20.68 -66.58 -14.20
CA SER A 3 -19.33 -67.03 -13.79
C SER A 3 -18.36 -65.83 -13.70
N ASN A 4 -17.32 -65.95 -12.86
CA ASN A 4 -15.89 -65.68 -13.15
C ASN A 4 -15.37 -64.22 -13.30
N LEU A 5 -14.13 -63.84 -12.91
CA LEU A 5 -12.97 -64.56 -12.37
C LEU A 5 -11.97 -63.55 -11.73
N GLU A 6 -11.26 -64.02 -10.70
CA GLU A 6 -10.21 -63.37 -9.89
C GLU A 6 -8.84 -63.25 -10.60
N CYS A 7 -7.91 -62.44 -10.05
CA CYS A 7 -6.57 -62.83 -9.51
C CYS A 7 -5.74 -61.55 -9.23
N GLY A 8 -5.02 -61.34 -8.12
CA GLY A 8 -4.42 -62.27 -7.16
C GLY A 8 -2.90 -62.40 -7.38
N GLY A 9 -2.12 -61.34 -7.13
CA GLY A 9 -0.67 -61.32 -7.33
C GLY A 9 0.14 -61.57 -6.05
N SER A 10 0.78 -62.74 -5.94
CA SER A 10 1.95 -62.96 -5.07
C SER A 10 2.75 -64.17 -5.54
N ARG A 11 4.06 -63.98 -5.75
CA ARG A 11 5.08 -65.04 -5.57
C ARG A 11 6.48 -64.42 -5.47
N ARG A 12 7.13 -64.66 -4.33
CA ARG A 12 8.60 -64.66 -4.17
C ARG A 12 9.18 -65.93 -4.78
N PHE A 13 10.41 -65.88 -5.30
CA PHE A 13 11.56 -66.72 -4.93
C PHE A 13 12.77 -66.32 -5.81
N GLY A 14 13.98 -66.31 -5.22
CA GLY A 14 15.23 -65.93 -5.89
C GLY A 14 16.23 -67.07 -6.04
N SER A 15 17.33 -66.77 -6.73
CA SER A 15 18.64 -67.47 -6.73
C SER A 15 19.64 -66.56 -7.48
N GLY A 16 20.72 -66.02 -6.91
CA GLY A 16 22.05 -66.64 -6.72
C GLY A 16 22.83 -66.70 -8.05
N GLY A 17 24.04 -66.18 -8.27
CA GLY A 17 25.09 -65.54 -7.46
C GLY A 17 26.33 -65.22 -8.34
N LYS A 18 27.48 -64.93 -7.69
CA LYS A 18 28.87 -64.59 -8.17
C LYS A 18 29.16 -63.08 -8.28
N GLY A 19 30.22 -62.49 -7.71
CA GLY A 19 31.32 -62.97 -6.85
C GLY A 19 32.36 -61.84 -6.59
N ALA A 20 33.20 -62.06 -5.56
CA ALA A 20 34.51 -61.47 -5.17
C ALA A 20 34.64 -59.94 -4.97
N ALA A 21 34.90 -59.46 -3.74
CA ALA A 21 36.22 -59.16 -3.10
C ALA A 21 36.73 -57.73 -3.46
N GLY A 22 37.20 -56.85 -2.58
CA GLY A 22 37.50 -56.82 -1.15
C GLY A 22 37.99 -55.40 -0.73
N ALA A 23 38.31 -55.23 0.56
CA ALA A 23 38.87 -54.05 1.27
C ALA A 23 37.91 -52.87 1.51
N GLY A 24 37.80 -52.23 2.68
CA GLY A 24 38.46 -52.32 3.99
C GLY A 24 38.13 -51.02 4.78
N GLY A 25 37.78 -51.12 6.07
CA GLY A 25 37.59 -49.99 7.03
C GLY A 25 36.38 -49.08 6.73
N THR A 26 35.59 -48.55 7.67
CA THR A 26 35.76 -48.30 9.10
C THR A 26 34.36 -48.08 9.69
N PHE A 27 34.14 -48.52 10.93
CA PHE A 27 32.89 -48.38 11.68
C PHE A 27 32.64 -46.91 12.10
N ALA A 28 31.48 -46.35 11.76
CA ALA A 28 30.84 -45.28 12.54
C ALA A 28 29.32 -45.31 12.27
N ARG A 29 28.59 -45.91 13.23
CA ARG A 29 27.13 -45.86 13.35
C ARG A 29 26.80 -44.65 14.21
N LEU A 30 26.08 -43.65 13.70
CA LEU A 30 25.23 -42.79 14.54
C LEU A 30 24.01 -42.29 13.76
N SER A 31 22.85 -42.79 14.22
CA SER A 31 21.57 -42.10 14.42
C SER A 31 20.96 -41.23 13.31
N GLY A 32 19.73 -41.60 12.93
CA GLY A 32 18.85 -40.82 12.08
C GLY A 32 18.54 -39.41 12.62
N GLY A 33 18.62 -38.45 11.72
CA GLY A 33 18.22 -37.06 11.92
C GLY A 33 17.02 -36.73 11.04
N ARG A 34 15.90 -36.51 11.70
CA ARG A 34 14.59 -36.09 11.21
C ARG A 34 14.72 -34.87 10.26
N ILE A 35 14.15 -34.97 9.06
CA ILE A 35 13.96 -33.83 8.15
C ILE A 35 13.10 -32.80 8.87
N GLN A 36 13.70 -31.71 9.34
CA GLN A 36 12.94 -30.58 9.88
C GLN A 36 12.42 -29.75 8.72
N SER A 37 11.10 -29.80 8.56
CA SER A 37 10.26 -28.82 7.88
C SER A 37 10.74 -27.41 8.21
N ALA A 38 11.06 -26.64 7.18
CA ALA A 38 11.25 -25.21 7.28
C ALA A 38 9.93 -24.60 7.78
N ALA A 39 9.93 -24.20 9.04
CA ALA A 39 8.84 -23.46 9.64
C ALA A 39 8.53 -22.24 8.77
N GLU A 40 7.27 -22.15 8.34
CA GLU A 40 6.68 -20.96 7.75
C GLU A 40 6.99 -19.75 8.63
N ARG A 41 7.96 -18.94 8.19
CA ARG A 41 8.13 -17.59 8.70
C ARG A 41 6.88 -16.83 8.28
N ARG A 42 5.90 -16.74 9.19
CA ARG A 42 4.76 -15.83 9.07
C ARG A 42 5.32 -14.44 8.79
N THR A 43 5.11 -13.95 7.58
CA THR A 43 5.27 -12.54 7.29
C THR A 43 4.35 -11.78 8.26
N PRO A 44 4.84 -10.75 8.98
CA PRO A 44 3.95 -9.91 9.74
C PRO A 44 2.92 -9.33 8.77
N ASN A 45 1.63 -9.35 9.15
CA ASN A 45 0.60 -8.71 8.35
C ASN A 45 1.04 -7.25 8.12
N LEU A 46 1.21 -6.83 6.86
CA LEU A 46 1.70 -5.50 6.51
C LEU A 46 0.73 -4.41 7.03
N GLU A 47 -0.55 -4.74 7.18
CA GLU A 47 -1.55 -3.89 7.84
C GLU A 47 -1.25 -3.68 9.34
N CYS A 48 -0.59 -4.65 9.99
CA CYS A 48 -0.28 -4.63 11.42
C CYS A 48 0.85 -3.64 11.76
N CYS A 49 1.77 -3.36 10.81
CA CYS A 49 2.77 -2.30 10.98
C CYS A 49 2.13 -0.89 10.97
N ALA A 50 0.99 -0.70 10.30
CA ALA A 50 0.23 0.56 10.34
C ALA A 50 -0.46 0.78 11.71
N LEU A 51 -0.72 -0.29 12.49
CA LEU A 51 -1.53 -0.24 13.73
C LEU A 51 -0.88 0.50 14.90
N ARG A 52 0.45 0.61 14.98
CA ARG A 52 1.12 1.14 16.19
C ARG A 52 0.94 2.65 16.42
N SER A 53 0.35 3.38 15.47
CA SER A 53 0.40 4.85 15.47
C SER A 53 -0.95 5.56 15.47
N PHE A 54 -2.06 4.88 15.21
CA PHE A 54 -3.35 5.55 15.04
C PHE A 54 -3.81 6.30 16.31
N GLY A 55 -3.64 5.70 17.49
CA GLY A 55 -4.10 6.29 18.77
C GLY A 55 -3.30 7.50 19.29
N LEU A 56 -2.06 7.70 18.82
CA LEU A 56 -1.19 8.79 19.30
C LEU A 56 -1.39 10.10 18.51
N VAL A 57 -1.73 10.01 17.23
CA VAL A 57 -1.77 11.16 16.30
C VAL A 57 -2.96 12.07 16.56
N LEU A 58 -4.13 11.51 16.91
CA LEU A 58 -5.30 12.34 17.21
C LEU A 58 -5.08 13.19 18.48
N ARG A 59 -4.34 12.69 19.47
CA ARG A 59 -3.98 13.45 20.67
C ARG A 59 -2.97 14.58 20.40
N GLU A 60 -2.14 14.44 19.37
CA GLU A 60 -1.17 15.47 18.95
C GLU A 60 -1.88 16.62 18.22
N VAL A 61 -2.87 16.31 17.37
CA VAL A 61 -3.70 17.31 16.66
C VAL A 61 -4.63 18.05 17.63
N LEU A 62 -5.18 17.36 18.63
CA LEU A 62 -6.12 17.94 19.61
C LEU A 62 -5.46 18.81 20.71
N ARG A 63 -4.13 18.88 20.79
CA ARG A 63 -3.42 19.58 21.89
C ARG A 63 -2.95 21.00 21.58
N LYS A 64 -3.05 21.48 20.34
CA LYS A 64 -2.32 22.69 19.91
C LYS A 64 -3.11 23.98 19.78
N ASP A 65 -4.36 24.05 20.25
CA ASP A 65 -5.15 25.29 20.21
C ASP A 65 -5.75 25.67 21.57
N ASP A 66 -4.89 26.02 22.53
CA ASP A 66 -5.29 26.83 23.69
C ASP A 66 -4.13 27.72 24.14
N ARG A 67 -4.01 28.89 23.49
CA ARG A 67 -3.65 30.21 24.05
C ARG A 67 -3.10 31.14 22.99
N VAL A 68 -3.93 32.08 22.50
CA VAL A 68 -3.62 33.52 22.40
C VAL A 68 -4.96 34.28 22.49
N LYS A 69 -5.10 35.15 23.50
CA LYS A 69 -6.14 36.19 23.56
C LYS A 69 -5.62 37.47 22.90
N SER A 70 -6.58 38.15 22.28
CA SER A 70 -6.65 39.49 21.68
C SER A 70 -5.67 40.55 22.19
N ASP A 71 -5.12 41.36 21.28
CA ASP A 71 -5.44 42.80 21.13
C ASP A 71 -4.64 43.40 19.95
N GLU A 72 -5.27 44.33 19.20
CA GLU A 72 -4.75 45.36 18.25
C GLU A 72 -5.50 45.44 16.89
N PRO A 73 -5.70 46.65 16.33
CA PRO A 73 -6.81 46.96 15.43
C PRO A 73 -6.51 46.75 13.94
N SER A 74 -7.59 46.67 13.16
CA SER A 74 -7.59 46.39 11.72
C SER A 74 -6.91 47.50 10.89
N PRO A 75 -5.98 47.17 9.97
CA PRO A 75 -5.55 48.10 8.94
C PRO A 75 -6.40 47.97 7.67
N GLU A 76 -6.64 49.12 7.08
CA GLU A 76 -7.44 49.37 5.88
C GLU A 76 -6.91 48.62 4.63
N ILE A 77 -7.86 48.19 3.81
CA ILE A 77 -7.64 47.43 2.58
C ILE A 77 -6.98 48.33 1.53
N GLN A 78 -5.74 48.03 1.15
CA GLN A 78 -5.17 48.50 -0.12
C GLN A 78 -5.23 47.37 -1.16
N SER A 79 -6.06 47.61 -2.17
CA SER A 79 -6.26 46.77 -3.35
C SER A 79 -5.00 46.75 -4.24
N GLY A 80 -4.45 45.58 -4.54
CA GLY A 80 -3.42 45.48 -5.58
C GLY A 80 -2.48 44.29 -5.52
N ALA A 81 -2.96 43.07 -5.31
CA ALA A 81 -2.16 41.87 -5.57
C ALA A 81 -3.00 40.83 -6.30
N GLU A 82 -2.79 40.72 -7.61
CA GLU A 82 -3.29 39.61 -8.40
C GLU A 82 -2.81 38.29 -7.78
N HIS A 83 -3.77 37.48 -7.31
CA HIS A 83 -3.53 36.13 -6.84
C HIS A 83 -3.08 35.27 -8.04
N ARG A 84 -1.77 35.22 -8.32
CA ARG A 84 -1.19 34.34 -9.33
C ARG A 84 -1.40 32.90 -8.88
N THR A 85 -2.45 32.25 -9.39
CA THR A 85 -2.64 30.82 -9.26
C THR A 85 -1.38 30.10 -9.76
N PRO A 86 -0.74 29.20 -8.98
CA PRO A 86 0.42 28.48 -9.45
C PRO A 86 0.11 27.78 -10.77
N LYS A 87 0.95 27.99 -11.78
CA LYS A 87 0.81 27.36 -13.09
C LYS A 87 1.08 25.86 -12.93
N TYR A 88 0.03 25.05 -12.80
CA TYR A 88 0.14 23.60 -12.74
C TYR A 88 0.55 23.08 -14.12
N TRP A 89 1.74 22.49 -14.23
CA TRP A 89 2.15 21.77 -15.43
C TRP A 89 1.64 20.34 -15.34
N PRO A 90 0.69 19.90 -16.18
CA PRO A 90 0.03 18.60 -16.05
C PRO A 90 0.98 17.39 -16.15
N HIS A 91 2.21 17.59 -16.62
CA HIS A 91 3.19 16.51 -16.81
C HIS A 91 4.42 16.64 -15.91
N ALA A 92 4.54 17.75 -15.17
CA ALA A 92 5.65 18.05 -14.27
C ALA A 92 5.15 18.85 -13.06
N PRO A 93 4.30 18.26 -12.19
CA PRO A 93 3.90 18.90 -10.94
C PRO A 93 5.13 19.34 -10.15
N ALA A 94 5.09 20.57 -9.66
CA ALA A 94 6.13 21.09 -8.78
C ALA A 94 5.95 20.48 -7.39
N HIS A 95 6.88 19.62 -6.99
CA HIS A 95 6.78 18.94 -5.71
C HIS A 95 7.17 19.86 -4.54
N ARG A 96 6.29 20.00 -3.54
CA ARG A 96 6.50 20.88 -2.37
C ARG A 96 6.68 20.05 -1.10
N LEU A 97 7.86 19.47 -0.98
CA LEU A 97 8.18 18.46 0.03
C LEU A 97 9.21 18.91 1.08
N SER A 98 9.61 20.19 1.08
CA SER A 98 10.60 20.72 2.02
C SER A 98 10.13 20.76 3.49
N GLU A 99 8.83 20.59 3.74
CA GLU A 99 8.26 20.58 5.08
C GLU A 99 7.58 19.24 5.36
N GLY A 100 7.73 18.74 6.58
CA GLY A 100 6.96 17.60 7.07
C GLY A 100 5.47 17.93 7.22
N GLY A 101 4.64 16.90 7.21
CA GLY A 101 3.20 17.04 7.41
C GLY A 101 2.39 15.85 6.91
N THR A 102 1.11 16.09 6.70
CA THR A 102 0.16 15.12 6.14
C THR A 102 -0.07 15.44 4.67
N PHE A 103 -0.05 14.44 3.81
CA PHE A 103 -0.20 14.61 2.37
C PHE A 103 -1.27 13.66 1.85
N ILE A 104 -2.10 14.14 0.93
CA ILE A 104 -2.79 13.27 -0.03
C ILE A 104 -1.90 13.12 -1.26
N VAL A 105 -1.76 11.90 -1.74
CA VAL A 105 -0.96 11.57 -2.92
C VAL A 105 -1.82 10.79 -3.91
N THR A 106 -1.64 11.12 -5.18
CA THR A 106 -2.18 10.37 -6.32
C THR A 106 -1.06 10.04 -7.27
N ALA A 107 -0.96 8.80 -7.72
CA ALA A 107 -0.12 8.46 -8.87
C ALA A 107 -0.92 7.64 -9.88
N GLY A 108 -0.71 7.92 -11.16
CA GLY A 108 -1.37 7.21 -12.26
C GLY A 108 -0.37 6.54 -13.19
N THR A 109 -0.81 5.50 -13.87
CA THR A 109 -0.08 4.87 -14.96
C THR A 109 -0.01 5.81 -16.16
N TYR A 110 1.01 5.59 -16.99
CA TYR A 110 1.17 6.35 -18.22
C TYR A 110 -0.02 6.10 -19.15
N ARG A 111 -0.60 7.20 -19.67
CA ARG A 111 -1.82 7.18 -20.50
C ARG A 111 -3.03 6.50 -19.84
N LYS A 112 -3.03 6.39 -18.51
CA LYS A 112 -4.11 5.75 -17.74
C LYS A 112 -4.34 4.28 -18.11
N GLU A 113 -3.34 3.61 -18.66
CA GLU A 113 -3.41 2.20 -19.03
C GLU A 113 -3.59 1.30 -17.80
N HIS A 114 -4.42 0.26 -17.91
CA HIS A 114 -4.79 -0.63 -16.80
C HIS A 114 -3.73 -1.72 -16.58
N PHE A 115 -2.46 -1.33 -16.44
CA PHE A 115 -1.34 -2.26 -16.29
C PHE A 115 -1.49 -3.21 -15.09
N PHE A 116 -2.20 -2.77 -14.05
CA PHE A 116 -2.45 -3.55 -12.84
C PHE A 116 -3.84 -4.18 -12.79
N ALA A 117 -4.49 -4.44 -13.94
CA ALA A 117 -5.77 -5.14 -13.97
C ALA A 117 -5.68 -6.57 -13.40
N GLY A 118 -6.68 -6.96 -12.61
CA GLY A 118 -6.81 -8.29 -12.01
C GLY A 118 -6.24 -8.41 -10.59
N ASP A 119 -6.80 -9.33 -9.82
CA ASP A 119 -6.54 -9.49 -8.38
C ASP A 119 -5.05 -9.67 -8.04
N ALA A 120 -4.31 -10.47 -8.81
CA ALA A 120 -2.90 -10.72 -8.54
C ALA A 120 -2.05 -9.44 -8.73
N ARG A 121 -2.36 -8.64 -9.75
CA ARG A 121 -1.64 -7.39 -10.04
C ARG A 121 -1.96 -6.31 -9.03
N LEU A 122 -3.26 -6.13 -8.72
CA LEU A 122 -3.72 -5.23 -7.67
C LEU A 122 -3.11 -5.59 -6.31
N LYS A 123 -3.07 -6.88 -5.96
CA LYS A 123 -2.42 -7.35 -4.73
C LYS A 123 -0.95 -6.98 -4.69
N GLY A 124 -0.19 -7.24 -5.75
CA GLY A 124 1.24 -6.92 -5.78
C GLY A 124 1.52 -5.43 -5.66
N LEU A 125 0.72 -4.59 -6.32
CA LEU A 125 0.83 -3.13 -6.19
C LEU A 125 0.44 -2.65 -4.79
N HIS A 126 -0.68 -3.15 -4.25
CA HIS A 126 -1.15 -2.85 -2.90
C HIS A 126 -0.11 -3.21 -1.82
N ASP A 127 0.38 -4.43 -1.85
CA ASP A 127 1.38 -4.90 -0.89
C ASP A 127 2.70 -4.14 -1.04
N GLY A 128 3.06 -3.80 -2.29
CA GLY A 128 4.17 -2.90 -2.59
C GLY A 128 4.00 -1.54 -1.91
N LEU A 129 2.86 -0.88 -2.10
CA LEU A 129 2.56 0.42 -1.48
C LEU A 129 2.77 0.37 0.03
N LEU A 130 2.17 -0.62 0.72
CA LEU A 130 2.30 -0.78 2.17
C LEU A 130 3.76 -1.05 2.59
N LYS A 131 4.43 -1.97 1.90
CA LYS A 131 5.83 -2.34 2.16
C LYS A 131 6.76 -1.13 2.06
N TYR A 132 6.68 -0.40 0.96
CA TYR A 132 7.58 0.72 0.72
C TYR A 132 7.22 1.90 1.64
N ALA A 133 5.94 2.14 1.96
CA ALA A 133 5.57 3.18 2.92
C ALA A 133 6.23 2.92 4.29
N ALA A 134 6.14 1.67 4.76
CA ALA A 134 6.81 1.25 5.99
C ALA A 134 8.35 1.36 5.89
N LYS A 135 8.96 0.97 4.76
CA LYS A 135 10.42 1.07 4.52
C LYS A 135 10.92 2.51 4.69
N TYR A 136 10.16 3.49 4.22
CA TYR A 136 10.54 4.91 4.26
C TYR A 136 9.97 5.66 5.46
N GLY A 137 9.31 4.98 6.40
CA GLY A 137 8.74 5.61 7.60
C GLY A 137 7.49 6.46 7.35
N TRP A 138 6.85 6.31 6.19
CA TRP A 138 5.59 6.98 5.87
C TRP A 138 4.43 6.24 6.53
N ARG A 139 3.67 6.97 7.35
CA ARG A 139 2.51 6.40 8.04
C ARG A 139 1.25 6.66 7.23
N LEU A 140 0.68 5.61 6.64
CA LEU A 140 -0.58 5.69 5.92
C LEU A 140 -1.77 5.75 6.88
N GLU A 141 -2.73 6.63 6.58
CA GLU A 141 -4.01 6.78 7.30
C GLU A 141 -5.20 6.36 6.43
N ALA A 142 -5.06 6.49 5.10
CA ALA A 142 -6.00 5.93 4.12
C ALA A 142 -5.25 5.59 2.82
N TRP A 143 -5.67 4.56 2.11
CA TRP A 143 -5.20 4.20 0.77
C TRP A 143 -6.29 3.49 -0.04
N ALA A 144 -6.20 3.58 -1.37
CA ALA A 144 -6.99 2.82 -2.34
C ALA A 144 -6.17 2.62 -3.63
N VAL A 145 -6.09 1.38 -4.12
CA VAL A 145 -5.29 0.99 -5.28
C VAL A 145 -6.19 0.48 -6.41
N PHE A 146 -5.94 0.93 -7.63
CA PHE A 146 -6.73 0.64 -8.83
C PHE A 146 -5.84 0.17 -10.00
N PRO A 147 -6.41 -0.37 -11.10
CA PRO A 147 -5.63 -0.89 -12.21
C PRO A 147 -4.70 0.12 -12.90
N ASN A 148 -5.04 1.41 -12.85
CA ASN A 148 -4.31 2.49 -13.51
C ASN A 148 -3.89 3.62 -12.58
N HIS A 149 -4.22 3.59 -11.29
CA HIS A 149 -3.77 4.62 -10.35
C HIS A 149 -3.92 4.15 -8.89
N TYR A 150 -3.44 4.96 -7.96
CA TYR A 150 -3.74 4.79 -6.54
C TYR A 150 -3.80 6.15 -5.84
N HIS A 151 -4.48 6.16 -4.69
CA HIS A 151 -4.51 7.28 -3.76
C HIS A 151 -4.06 6.84 -2.38
N PHE A 152 -3.40 7.73 -1.65
CA PHE A 152 -3.22 7.57 -0.21
C PHE A 152 -3.18 8.91 0.53
N VAL A 153 -3.51 8.88 1.82
CA VAL A 153 -3.25 9.94 2.79
C VAL A 153 -2.23 9.42 3.77
N ALA A 154 -1.14 10.17 3.98
CA ALA A 154 -0.05 9.73 4.84
C ALA A 154 0.66 10.88 5.55
N HIS A 155 1.23 10.58 6.71
CA HIS A 155 2.15 11.46 7.41
C HIS A 155 3.58 11.17 6.98
N SER A 156 4.33 12.24 6.72
CA SER A 156 5.78 12.16 6.52
C SER A 156 6.47 11.66 7.79
N PRO A 157 7.68 11.08 7.69
CA PRO A 157 8.49 10.70 8.84
C PRO A 157 8.71 11.88 9.80
N ALA A 158 8.61 11.61 11.10
CA ALA A 158 8.87 12.63 12.13
C ALA A 158 10.38 12.89 12.25
N GLY A 159 10.76 14.17 12.41
CA GLY A 159 12.15 14.56 12.64
C GLY A 159 13.08 14.44 11.41
N ALA A 160 12.53 14.25 10.21
CA ALA A 160 13.32 14.29 8.98
C ALA A 160 13.84 15.71 8.69
N GLU A 161 15.15 15.85 8.48
CA GLU A 161 15.80 17.14 8.22
C GLU A 161 15.37 17.75 6.87
N ASP A 162 14.99 16.90 5.90
CA ASP A 162 14.50 17.28 4.57
C ASP A 162 12.96 17.34 4.49
N GLY A 163 12.27 17.32 5.63
CA GLY A 163 10.82 17.39 5.71
C GLY A 163 10.13 16.15 5.15
N ALA A 164 9.49 16.30 3.99
CA ALA A 164 8.79 15.22 3.28
C ALA A 164 9.56 14.75 2.02
N GLY A 165 10.84 15.14 1.85
CA GLY A 165 11.66 14.82 0.69
C GLY A 165 11.76 13.32 0.38
N SER A 166 11.73 12.48 1.41
CA SER A 166 11.68 11.02 1.30
C SER A 166 10.48 10.49 0.48
N LEU A 167 9.42 11.28 0.24
CA LEU A 167 8.28 10.87 -0.59
C LEU A 167 8.72 10.52 -2.01
N SER A 168 9.56 11.37 -2.62
CA SER A 168 10.02 11.18 -3.99
C SER A 168 10.83 9.88 -4.12
N VAL A 169 11.67 9.57 -3.13
CA VAL A 169 12.47 8.34 -3.09
C VAL A 169 11.57 7.12 -2.89
N PHE A 170 10.61 7.22 -1.97
CA PHE A 170 9.59 6.19 -1.73
C PHE A 170 8.83 5.81 -3.00
N LEU A 171 8.32 6.82 -3.72
CA LEU A 171 7.53 6.60 -4.93
C LEU A 171 8.38 6.14 -6.11
N ALA A 172 9.62 6.64 -6.25
CA ALA A 172 10.55 6.15 -7.25
C ALA A 172 10.84 4.65 -7.08
N ASP A 173 11.10 4.21 -5.85
CA ASP A 173 11.32 2.80 -5.53
C ASP A 173 10.09 1.94 -5.85
N LEU A 174 8.91 2.37 -5.39
CA LEU A 174 7.66 1.67 -5.67
C LEU A 174 7.41 1.57 -7.19
N HIS A 175 7.55 2.68 -7.92
CA HIS A 175 7.27 2.75 -9.35
C HIS A 175 8.26 1.95 -10.16
N GLN A 176 9.57 2.02 -9.86
CA GLN A 176 10.61 1.25 -10.54
C GLN A 176 10.36 -0.26 -10.40
N ASN A 177 10.12 -0.72 -9.17
CA ASN A 177 9.97 -2.15 -8.89
C ASN A 177 8.65 -2.71 -9.45
N SER A 178 7.55 -1.98 -9.29
CA SER A 178 6.26 -2.40 -9.84
C SER A 178 6.23 -2.36 -11.38
N ALA A 179 6.91 -1.39 -12.01
CA ALA A 179 7.04 -1.32 -13.45
C ALA A 179 7.87 -2.49 -14.01
N SER A 180 9.02 -2.77 -13.38
CA SER A 180 9.86 -3.91 -13.75
C SER A 180 9.09 -5.23 -13.62
N TRP A 181 8.37 -5.41 -12.51
CA TRP A 181 7.56 -6.60 -12.28
C TRP A 181 6.46 -6.80 -13.34
N VAL A 182 5.63 -5.79 -13.60
CA VAL A 182 4.53 -5.92 -14.58
C VAL A 182 5.04 -6.06 -16.01
N ASN A 183 6.14 -5.38 -16.36
CA ASN A 183 6.77 -5.54 -17.67
C ASN A 183 7.36 -6.94 -17.84
N GLY A 184 7.94 -7.53 -16.80
CA GLY A 184 8.41 -8.92 -16.83
C GLY A 184 7.28 -9.92 -17.04
N LEU A 185 6.12 -9.70 -16.40
CA LEU A 185 4.93 -10.53 -16.61
C LEU A 185 4.36 -10.39 -18.04
N ASP A 186 4.46 -9.20 -18.62
CA ASP A 186 3.93 -8.89 -19.96
C ASP A 186 4.93 -9.17 -21.09
N GLY A 187 6.19 -9.51 -20.79
CA GLY A 187 7.27 -9.58 -21.79
C GLY A 187 7.56 -8.24 -22.47
N ALA A 188 7.27 -7.12 -21.80
CA ALA A 188 7.30 -5.77 -22.34
C ALA A 188 8.37 -4.90 -21.67
N GLU A 189 9.61 -5.39 -21.64
CA GLU A 189 10.75 -4.67 -21.05
C GLU A 189 10.91 -3.26 -21.63
N GLY A 190 11.24 -2.29 -20.78
CA GLY A 190 11.41 -0.88 -21.19
C GLY A 190 10.11 -0.08 -21.40
N ARG A 191 8.92 -0.72 -21.39
CA ARG A 191 7.64 0.01 -21.46
C ARG A 191 7.48 0.94 -20.26
N LYS A 192 7.12 2.20 -20.52
CA LYS A 192 6.78 3.17 -19.48
C LYS A 192 5.45 2.80 -18.80
N VAL A 193 5.51 2.44 -17.52
CA VAL A 193 4.33 2.03 -16.73
C VAL A 193 3.72 3.22 -15.98
N TRP A 194 4.54 4.02 -15.31
CA TRP A 194 4.08 5.12 -14.47
C TRP A 194 4.19 6.48 -15.15
N HIS A 195 3.23 7.35 -14.85
CA HIS A 195 3.37 8.78 -15.05
C HIS A 195 4.03 9.41 -13.79
N ASN A 196 3.91 10.72 -13.63
CA ASN A 196 4.23 11.42 -12.40
C ASN A 196 3.15 11.20 -11.32
N PHE A 197 3.47 11.56 -10.07
CA PHE A 197 2.54 11.65 -8.95
C PHE A 197 2.19 13.11 -8.65
N TRP A 198 1.11 13.30 -7.91
CA TRP A 198 0.69 14.59 -7.38
C TRP A 198 0.47 14.46 -5.89
N GLU A 199 1.01 15.40 -5.15
CA GLU A 199 0.78 15.53 -3.72
C GLU A 199 0.12 16.86 -3.38
N THR A 200 -0.60 16.88 -2.27
CA THR A 200 -1.08 18.11 -1.65
C THR A 200 -0.92 17.98 -0.14
N ARG A 201 -0.18 18.90 0.47
CA ARG A 201 -0.08 19.00 1.92
C ARG A 201 -1.43 19.43 2.49
N LEU A 202 -1.92 18.67 3.46
CA LEU A 202 -3.18 18.89 4.15
C LEU A 202 -2.91 19.64 5.46
N SER A 203 -3.04 20.97 5.42
CA SER A 203 -2.81 21.85 6.58
C SER A 203 -4.08 22.17 7.38
N PHE A 204 -5.26 21.83 6.86
CA PHE A 204 -6.55 22.10 7.51
C PHE A 204 -7.28 20.81 7.85
N GLU A 205 -7.77 20.72 9.09
CA GLU A 205 -8.42 19.51 9.63
C GLU A 205 -9.63 19.05 8.78
N LYS A 206 -10.54 19.96 8.42
CA LYS A 206 -11.69 19.63 7.56
C LYS A 206 -11.27 19.09 6.19
N SER A 207 -10.18 19.63 5.63
CA SER A 207 -9.62 19.14 4.38
C SER A 207 -9.10 17.72 4.57
N TYR A 208 -8.37 17.47 5.65
CA TYR A 208 -7.85 16.16 6.00
C TYR A 208 -8.95 15.10 6.11
N PHE A 209 -10.00 15.32 6.91
CA PHE A 209 -11.08 14.34 7.04
C PHE A 209 -11.85 14.11 5.74
N ALA A 210 -12.08 15.16 4.95
CA ALA A 210 -12.70 15.01 3.63
C ALA A 210 -11.85 14.16 2.68
N ARG A 211 -10.50 14.24 2.75
CA ARG A 211 -9.60 13.43 1.91
C ARG A 211 -9.50 11.99 2.39
N LEU A 212 -9.56 11.74 3.70
CA LEU A 212 -9.69 10.37 4.21
C LEU A 212 -10.96 9.71 3.68
N ASN A 213 -12.11 10.39 3.79
CA ASN A 213 -13.37 9.86 3.28
C ASN A 213 -13.31 9.67 1.75
N TYR A 214 -12.75 10.64 1.02
CA TYR A 214 -12.57 10.54 -0.42
C TYR A 214 -11.83 9.27 -0.84
N VAL A 215 -10.70 8.97 -0.20
CA VAL A 215 -9.90 7.79 -0.53
C VAL A 215 -10.66 6.50 -0.23
N HIS A 216 -11.36 6.42 0.90
CA HIS A 216 -12.19 5.24 1.24
C HIS A 216 -13.35 5.05 0.25
N GLN A 217 -14.05 6.12 -0.09
CA GLN A 217 -15.24 6.08 -0.97
C GLN A 217 -14.89 6.00 -2.45
N ASN A 218 -13.61 6.07 -2.83
CA ASN A 218 -13.21 6.17 -4.23
C ASN A 218 -13.67 4.95 -5.06
N ALA A 219 -13.58 3.74 -4.49
CA ALA A 219 -14.07 2.54 -5.16
C ALA A 219 -15.59 2.52 -5.35
N VAL A 220 -16.35 3.17 -4.45
CA VAL A 220 -17.81 3.34 -4.57
C VAL A 220 -18.13 4.39 -5.63
N LYS A 221 -17.39 5.51 -5.65
CA LYS A 221 -17.49 6.56 -6.67
C LYS A 221 -17.30 6.00 -8.09
N HIS A 222 -16.38 5.05 -8.26
CA HIS A 222 -16.13 4.36 -9.53
C HIS A 222 -17.01 3.14 -9.79
N GLY A 223 -17.99 2.87 -8.90
CA GLY A 223 -18.95 1.79 -9.08
C GLY A 223 -18.39 0.37 -8.97
N LEU A 224 -17.19 0.19 -8.40
CA LEU A 224 -16.55 -1.13 -8.26
C LEU A 224 -17.18 -1.96 -7.15
N VAL A 225 -17.66 -1.29 -6.10
CA VAL A 225 -18.33 -1.91 -4.95
C VAL A 225 -19.46 -0.99 -4.46
N PRO A 226 -20.54 -1.56 -3.87
CA PRO A 226 -21.61 -0.75 -3.29
C PRO A 226 -21.24 -0.10 -1.96
N VAL A 227 -20.25 -0.65 -1.24
CA VAL A 227 -19.79 -0.17 0.07
C VAL A 227 -18.27 -0.19 0.12
N ALA A 228 -17.66 0.90 0.62
CA ALA A 228 -16.21 1.10 0.62
C ALA A 228 -15.42 -0.07 1.23
N ASN A 229 -15.86 -0.59 2.39
CA ASN A 229 -15.21 -1.70 3.09
C ASN A 229 -15.24 -3.05 2.32
N GLN A 230 -15.96 -3.14 1.20
CA GLN A 230 -15.96 -4.33 0.35
C GLN A 230 -14.85 -4.30 -0.69
N TYR A 231 -14.21 -3.14 -0.92
CA TYR A 231 -13.09 -3.05 -1.84
C TYR A 231 -11.79 -3.49 -1.14
N ARG A 232 -11.35 -4.71 -1.46
CA ARG A 232 -10.18 -5.36 -0.83
C ARG A 232 -8.89 -4.54 -0.92
N TRP A 233 -8.73 -3.73 -1.96
CA TRP A 233 -7.49 -2.99 -2.24
C TRP A 233 -7.50 -1.57 -1.67
N CYS A 234 -8.33 -1.31 -0.66
CA CYS A 234 -8.34 -0.07 0.10
C CYS A 234 -8.40 -0.30 1.62
N SER A 235 -8.04 0.76 2.33
CA SER A 235 -8.04 0.82 3.80
C SER A 235 -9.40 0.85 4.48
N ALA A 236 -10.54 0.96 3.77
CA ALA A 236 -11.83 1.21 4.42
C ALA A 236 -12.21 0.14 5.46
N ALA A 237 -12.05 -1.15 5.12
CA ALA A 237 -12.31 -2.25 6.05
C ALA A 237 -11.36 -2.27 7.25
N TRP A 238 -10.08 -1.93 7.02
CA TRP A 238 -9.09 -1.80 8.08
C TRP A 238 -9.46 -0.63 9.01
N PHE A 239 -9.80 0.53 8.43
CA PHE A 239 -10.17 1.72 9.17
C PHE A 239 -11.39 1.47 10.05
N GLU A 240 -12.47 0.88 9.52
CA GLU A 240 -13.67 0.55 10.31
C GLU A 240 -13.41 -0.40 11.49
N ARG A 241 -12.40 -1.28 11.39
CA ARG A 241 -12.02 -2.21 12.47
C ARG A 241 -11.19 -1.54 13.57
N GLU A 242 -10.28 -0.65 13.19
CA GLU A 242 -9.30 -0.06 14.13
C GLU A 242 -9.79 1.27 14.73
N ALA A 243 -10.65 1.97 14.01
CA ALA A 243 -11.22 3.24 14.43
C ALA A 243 -12.34 3.06 15.45
N SER A 244 -12.50 4.05 16.34
CA SER A 244 -13.72 4.13 17.16
C SER A 244 -14.95 4.38 16.28
N PRO A 245 -16.14 3.82 16.61
CA PRO A 245 -17.36 4.06 15.83
C PRO A 245 -17.71 5.55 15.67
N ALA A 246 -17.43 6.37 16.70
CA ALA A 246 -17.65 7.81 16.64
C ALA A 246 -16.79 8.48 15.56
N MET A 247 -15.53 8.07 15.45
CA MET A 247 -14.60 8.62 14.46
C MET A 247 -14.91 8.13 13.05
N VAL A 248 -15.31 6.87 12.88
CA VAL A 248 -15.82 6.37 11.58
C VAL A 248 -16.99 7.23 11.13
N LYS A 249 -17.98 7.44 12.01
CA LYS A 249 -19.15 8.28 11.73
C LYS A 249 -18.76 9.71 11.38
N THR A 250 -17.81 10.31 12.12
CA THR A 250 -17.33 11.66 11.84
C THR A 250 -16.70 11.75 10.46
N ILE A 251 -15.74 10.88 10.13
CA ILE A 251 -15.01 10.93 8.85
C ILE A 251 -15.96 10.64 7.68
N TYR A 252 -16.81 9.61 7.77
CA TYR A 252 -17.76 9.27 6.70
C TYR A 252 -18.88 10.30 6.55
N GLY A 253 -19.09 11.18 7.54
CA GLY A 253 -20.01 12.32 7.45
C GLY A 253 -19.48 13.50 6.62
N PHE A 254 -18.18 13.55 6.29
CA PHE A 254 -17.64 14.62 5.46
C PHE A 254 -18.00 14.41 3.99
N LYS A 255 -18.58 15.44 3.37
CA LYS A 255 -18.89 15.42 1.93
C LYS A 255 -17.62 15.40 1.09
N THR A 256 -17.62 14.54 0.07
CA THR A 256 -16.50 14.37 -0.87
C THR A 256 -16.75 15.05 -2.21
N ASP A 257 -17.96 15.55 -2.46
CA ASP A 257 -18.44 16.06 -3.76
C ASP A 257 -17.60 17.22 -4.30
N HIS A 258 -17.00 18.01 -3.40
CA HIS A 258 -16.17 19.17 -3.75
C HIS A 258 -14.66 18.91 -3.62
N VAL A 259 -14.26 17.66 -3.35
CA VAL A 259 -12.85 17.29 -3.25
C VAL A 259 -12.26 17.21 -4.66
N LYS A 260 -11.42 18.18 -5.01
CA LYS A 260 -10.67 18.20 -6.27
C LYS A 260 -9.38 17.41 -6.10
N VAL A 261 -9.42 16.13 -6.49
CA VAL A 261 -8.26 15.24 -6.58
C VAL A 261 -8.21 14.73 -8.01
N LEU A 262 -7.01 14.67 -8.61
CA LEU A 262 -6.84 14.11 -9.95
C LEU A 262 -7.18 12.63 -9.89
N ASP A 263 -8.26 12.23 -10.55
CA ASP A 263 -8.79 10.89 -10.46
C ASP A 263 -9.56 10.63 -11.75
N GLU A 264 -8.86 9.98 -12.67
CA GLU A 264 -9.39 9.51 -13.94
C GLU A 264 -9.18 8.00 -13.91
N PHE A 265 -10.21 7.30 -13.43
CA PHE A 265 -10.31 5.84 -13.48
C PHE A 265 -10.60 5.39 -14.91
#